data_AF-A0A8C4NHS7-F1
#
_entry.id   AF-A0A8C4NHS7-F1
#
_cell.length_a   1.000
_cell.length_b   1.000
_cell.length_c   1.000
_cell.angle_alpha   90.00
_cell.angle_beta   90.00
_cell.angle_gamma   90.00
#
_symmetry.space_group_name_H-M   'P 1'
#
loop_
_entity.id
_entity.type
_entity.pdbx_description
1 polymer ?
#
loop_
_entity_poly.entity_id
_entity_poly.type
_entity_poly.pdbx_seq_one_letter_code
_entity_poly.pdbx_strand_id
1 'polypeptide(L)'
;MLSGRTLVVSGDTETEVAEVVRALALFVPRVAGTGGRMAVIKPWHCGPLRISELAKLRLVGVSRVTCPPAWLQRYSRYVAYLNITTATLHAPPYHGAYLRKITDSSSWTCHHNLLYLPHVLSVLARLNEAALALSHHRYQSSFFGTCSRRTFVKLCQEQLGLSADDTLIVCRLSDELMGSLWDSSGLQTYHLTNAPLPLHVNYISSSLFKA
;
A
#
# COMPACT_ATOMS: atom_id res chain seq x y z
N MET A 1 0.83 0.57 -3.96
CA MET A 1 0.66 1.21 -2.63
C MET A 1 -0.15 0.34 -1.70
N LEU A 2 -1.42 0.05 -2.00
CA LEU A 2 -2.30 -0.80 -1.18
C LEU A 2 -1.80 -2.25 -0.99
N SER A 3 -0.93 -2.72 -1.88
CA SER A 3 -0.25 -4.02 -1.76
C SER A 3 0.95 -4.03 -0.79
N GLY A 4 1.25 -2.90 -0.13
CA GLY A 4 2.36 -2.79 0.82
C GLY A 4 3.73 -2.50 0.20
N ARG A 5 3.80 -2.19 -1.10
CA ARG A 5 5.02 -1.69 -1.76
C ARG A 5 5.17 -0.18 -1.57
N THR A 6 6.40 0.24 -1.30
CA THR A 6 6.79 1.66 -1.25
C THR A 6 6.64 2.28 -2.64
N LEU A 7 5.93 3.41 -2.74
CA LEU A 7 5.86 4.21 -3.96
C LEU A 7 6.84 5.36 -3.90
N VAL A 8 7.64 5.48 -4.94
CA VAL A 8 8.60 6.57 -5.15
C VAL A 8 8.04 7.44 -6.27
N VAL A 9 7.77 8.70 -5.98
CA VAL A 9 7.28 9.70 -6.94
C VAL A 9 8.45 10.59 -7.33
N SER A 10 8.67 10.76 -8.63
CA SER A 10 9.78 11.55 -9.15
C SER A 10 9.30 12.58 -10.15
N GLY A 11 9.87 13.78 -10.05
CA GLY A 11 9.61 14.90 -10.94
C GLY A 11 10.75 15.91 -10.87
N ASP A 12 10.57 17.00 -11.60
CA ASP A 12 11.59 18.03 -11.76
C ASP A 12 11.46 19.12 -10.68
N THR A 13 10.23 19.46 -10.27
CA THR A 13 9.94 20.47 -9.24
C THR A 13 9.42 19.85 -7.94
N GLU A 14 9.76 20.47 -6.80
CA GLU A 14 9.29 20.02 -5.49
C GLU A 14 7.77 20.17 -5.33
N THR A 15 7.20 21.26 -5.83
CA THR A 15 5.79 21.59 -5.68
C THR A 15 4.89 20.55 -6.34
N GLU A 16 5.17 20.18 -7.59
CA GLU A 16 4.41 19.16 -8.31
C GLU A 16 4.51 17.79 -7.63
N VAL A 17 5.73 17.40 -7.24
CA VAL A 17 5.96 16.13 -6.56
C VAL A 17 5.24 16.08 -5.22
N ALA A 18 5.31 17.14 -4.43
CA ALA A 18 4.67 17.22 -3.12
C ALA A 18 3.14 17.22 -3.22
N GLU A 19 2.55 17.83 -4.25
CA GLU A 19 1.12 17.80 -4.52
C GLU A 19 0.64 16.39 -4.87
N VAL A 20 1.35 15.71 -5.77
CA VAL A 20 1.04 14.32 -6.13
C VAL A 20 1.19 13.40 -4.92
N VAL A 21 2.24 13.57 -4.12
CA VAL A 21 2.41 12.80 -2.87
C VAL A 21 1.26 13.07 -1.89
N ARG A 22 0.80 14.31 -1.75
CA ARG A 22 -0.37 14.64 -0.92
C ARG A 22 -1.65 13.99 -1.43
N ALA A 23 -1.90 13.99 -2.73
CA ALA A 23 -3.05 13.33 -3.32
C ALA A 23 -3.01 11.81 -3.11
N LEU A 24 -1.83 11.20 -3.28
CA LEU A 24 -1.64 9.76 -3.13
C LEU A 24 -1.63 9.30 -1.66
N ALA A 25 -1.42 10.20 -0.70
CA ALA A 25 -1.45 9.90 0.72
C ALA A 25 -2.80 9.30 1.17
N LEU A 26 -3.90 9.62 0.47
CA LEU A 26 -5.22 9.03 0.74
C LEU A 26 -5.24 7.50 0.56
N PHE A 27 -4.40 6.98 -0.33
CA PHE A 27 -4.31 5.54 -0.63
C PHE A 27 -3.23 4.83 0.20
N VAL A 28 -2.61 5.50 1.17
CA VAL A 28 -1.66 4.90 2.11
C VAL A 28 -2.45 4.42 3.33
N PRO A 29 -2.50 3.10 3.61
CA PRO A 29 -3.10 2.60 4.82
C PRO A 29 -2.41 3.24 6.04
N ARG A 30 -3.18 3.99 6.83
CA ARG A 30 -2.71 4.57 8.09
C ARG A 30 -3.19 3.68 9.21
N VAL A 31 -2.30 2.87 9.74
CA VAL A 31 -2.62 2.08 10.93
C VAL A 31 -2.13 2.85 12.16
N ALA A 32 -3.08 3.30 12.97
CA ALA A 32 -2.83 4.06 14.18
C ALA A 32 -2.52 3.10 15.34
N GLY A 33 -1.27 2.64 15.41
CA GLY A 33 -0.77 1.92 16.58
C GLY A 33 -0.26 2.89 17.66
N THR A 34 -0.48 2.54 18.93
CA THR A 34 -0.03 3.24 20.16
C THR A 34 1.51 3.27 20.35
N GLY A 35 2.28 2.78 19.37
CA GLY A 35 3.75 2.76 19.35
C GLY A 35 4.43 3.68 18.33
N GLY A 36 3.72 4.65 17.75
CA GLY A 36 4.34 5.80 17.07
C GLY A 36 5.05 5.53 15.73
N ARG A 37 4.94 4.34 15.13
CA ARG A 37 5.51 4.08 13.79
C ARG A 37 4.45 4.19 12.70
N MET A 38 4.03 5.42 12.43
CA MET A 38 3.26 5.72 11.23
C MET A 38 4.07 5.38 9.98
N ALA A 39 3.39 4.81 8.98
CA ALA A 39 3.84 4.80 7.59
C ALA A 39 4.47 6.16 7.24
N VAL A 40 5.78 6.20 7.02
CA VAL A 40 6.44 7.49 6.78
C VAL A 40 6.11 7.92 5.36
N ILE A 41 5.30 8.96 5.26
CA ILE A 41 5.04 9.70 4.03
C ILE A 41 6.01 10.86 4.01
N LYS A 42 6.87 10.91 3.01
CA LYS A 42 7.86 11.97 2.85
C LYS A 42 7.55 12.74 1.56
N PRO A 43 7.00 13.97 1.64
CA PRO A 43 6.55 14.70 0.45
C PRO A 43 7.71 15.02 -0.51
N TRP A 44 8.90 15.24 0.04
CA TRP A 44 10.09 15.57 -0.73
C TRP A 44 11.36 15.05 -0.08
N HIS A 45 12.30 14.59 -0.90
CA HIS A 45 13.61 14.13 -0.48
C HIS A 45 14.66 14.42 -1.55
N CYS A 46 15.65 15.21 -1.15
CA CYS A 46 16.87 15.43 -1.92
C CYS A 46 17.95 14.47 -1.38
N GLY A 47 18.25 13.42 -2.13
CA GLY A 47 19.32 12.48 -1.76
C GLY A 47 19.08 11.04 -2.23
N PRO A 48 20.14 10.21 -2.23
CA PRO A 48 20.02 8.79 -2.55
C PRO A 48 19.30 8.04 -1.42
N LEU A 49 18.18 7.39 -1.76
CA LEU A 49 17.41 6.58 -0.80
C LEU A 49 18.15 5.30 -0.44
N ARG A 50 18.36 5.08 0.86
CA ARG A 50 18.91 3.81 1.36
C ARG A 50 17.82 2.75 1.47
N ILE A 51 18.20 1.47 1.35
CA ILE A 51 17.26 0.34 1.52
C ILE A 51 16.56 0.39 2.89
N SER A 52 17.30 0.75 3.93
CA SER A 52 16.77 0.88 5.30
C SER A 52 15.71 1.97 5.43
N GLU A 53 15.77 3.01 4.59
CA GLU A 53 14.77 4.07 4.52
C GLU A 53 13.56 3.62 3.70
N LEU A 54 13.78 2.94 2.56
CA LEU A 54 12.71 2.35 1.75
C LEU A 54 11.83 1.37 2.54
N ALA A 55 12.41 0.70 3.54
CA ALA A 55 11.68 -0.19 4.44
C ALA A 55 10.69 0.55 5.37
N LYS A 56 10.99 1.80 5.71
CA LYS A 56 10.18 2.63 6.62
C LYS A 56 9.20 3.53 5.86
N LEU A 57 9.61 3.95 4.67
CA LEU A 57 8.82 4.81 3.80
C LEU A 57 7.74 3.98 3.11
N ARG A 58 6.52 4.52 3.01
CA ARG A 58 5.44 3.96 2.17
C ARG A 58 5.22 4.79 0.92
N LEU A 59 5.48 6.09 1.03
CA LEU A 59 5.33 7.07 -0.04
C LEU A 59 6.44 8.11 0.10
N VAL A 60 7.22 8.33 -0.96
CA VAL A 60 8.29 9.33 -0.96
C VAL A 60 8.35 10.06 -2.28
N GLY A 61 8.42 11.39 -2.22
CA GLY A 61 8.76 12.24 -3.36
C GLY A 61 10.28 12.44 -3.47
N VAL A 62 10.83 12.36 -4.67
CA VAL A 62 12.26 12.57 -4.95
C VAL A 62 12.47 13.47 -6.17
N SER A 63 13.52 14.30 -6.12
CA SER A 63 13.96 15.06 -7.29
C SER A 63 14.67 14.15 -8.28
N ARG A 64 14.28 14.21 -9.55
CA ARG A 64 14.97 13.50 -10.63
C ARG A 64 16.42 13.98 -10.84
N VAL A 65 16.68 15.25 -10.56
CA VAL A 65 18.00 15.89 -10.71
C VAL A 65 18.96 15.39 -9.63
N THR A 66 18.50 15.34 -8.37
CA THR A 66 19.37 14.93 -7.25
C THR A 66 19.39 13.41 -7.01
N CYS A 67 18.38 12.70 -7.50
CA CYS A 67 18.20 11.27 -7.29
C CYS A 67 17.89 10.58 -8.63
N PRO A 68 18.90 10.30 -9.46
CA PRO A 68 18.70 9.73 -10.79
C PRO A 68 18.06 8.35 -10.71
N PRO A 69 17.18 7.96 -11.65
CA PRO A 69 16.41 6.72 -11.58
C PRO A 69 17.26 5.43 -11.67
N ALA A 70 18.57 5.51 -11.90
CA ALA A 70 19.44 4.33 -12.06
C ALA A 70 19.40 3.37 -10.85
N TRP A 71 19.23 3.87 -9.62
CA TRP A 71 19.10 3.02 -8.43
C TRP A 71 17.80 2.20 -8.43
N LEU A 72 16.76 2.66 -9.14
CA LEU A 72 15.48 1.97 -9.22
C LEU A 72 15.59 0.64 -9.97
N GLN A 73 16.53 0.49 -10.91
CA GLN A 73 16.68 -0.80 -11.61
C GLN A 73 17.00 -1.92 -10.61
N ARG A 74 17.86 -1.64 -9.63
CA ARG A 74 18.27 -2.59 -8.59
C ARG A 74 17.12 -2.97 -7.65
N TYR A 75 16.20 -2.05 -7.39
CA TYR A 75 15.09 -2.26 -6.44
C TYR A 75 13.70 -2.33 -7.09
N SER A 76 13.64 -2.41 -8.42
CA SER A 76 12.42 -2.41 -9.23
C SER A 76 11.42 -3.49 -8.81
N ARG A 77 11.90 -4.61 -8.25
CA ARG A 77 11.08 -5.70 -7.71
C ARG A 77 10.39 -5.37 -6.39
N TYR A 78 10.87 -4.36 -5.66
CA TYR A 78 10.47 -4.05 -4.28
C TYR A 78 9.76 -2.70 -4.16
N VAL A 79 10.05 -1.76 -5.05
CA VAL A 79 9.44 -0.43 -5.08
C VAL A 79 8.55 -0.28 -6.31
N ALA A 80 7.50 0.51 -6.17
CA ALA A 80 6.80 1.09 -7.31
C ALA A 80 7.40 2.48 -7.58
N TYR A 81 7.50 2.87 -8.84
CA TYR A 81 8.06 4.16 -9.23
C TYR A 81 7.13 4.89 -10.20
N LEU A 82 6.75 6.11 -9.85
CA LEU A 82 5.94 6.99 -10.68
C LEU A 82 6.81 8.18 -11.10
N ASN A 83 7.02 8.32 -12.41
CA ASN A 83 7.63 9.50 -12.99
C ASN A 83 6.53 10.41 -13.51
N ILE A 84 6.42 11.61 -12.92
CA ILE A 84 5.42 12.61 -13.28
C ILE A 84 5.76 13.24 -14.64
N THR A 85 7.03 13.60 -14.87
CA THR A 85 7.47 14.27 -16.10
C THR A 85 7.20 13.43 -17.36
N THR A 86 7.43 12.11 -17.27
CA THR A 86 7.19 11.21 -18.42
C THR A 86 5.83 10.52 -18.37
N ALA A 87 5.04 10.77 -17.32
CA ALA A 87 3.82 10.02 -17.02
C ALA A 87 4.03 8.51 -17.17
N THR A 88 5.02 7.96 -16.46
CA THR A 88 5.30 6.51 -16.51
C THR A 88 5.28 5.90 -15.12
N LEU A 89 4.60 4.77 -14.98
CA LEU A 89 4.49 4.00 -13.75
C LEU A 89 5.21 2.65 -13.92
N HIS A 90 6.18 2.38 -13.07
CA HIS A 90 6.77 1.06 -12.91
C HIS A 90 6.17 0.38 -11.69
N ALA A 91 5.34 -0.63 -11.92
CA ALA A 91 4.68 -1.40 -10.87
C ALA A 91 4.37 -2.81 -11.40
N PRO A 92 3.98 -3.77 -10.55
CA PRO A 92 3.35 -5.00 -11.00
C PRO A 92 2.06 -4.69 -11.76
N PRO A 93 1.70 -5.50 -12.76
CA PRO A 93 0.37 -5.43 -13.33
C PRO A 93 -0.66 -5.77 -12.25
N TYR A 94 -1.80 -5.08 -12.29
CA TYR A 94 -2.92 -5.30 -11.38
C TYR A 94 -4.17 -5.61 -12.19
N HIS A 95 -4.82 -6.72 -11.85
CA HIS A 95 -6.00 -7.28 -12.52
C HIS A 95 -7.20 -7.41 -11.55
N GLY A 96 -7.15 -6.71 -10.42
CA GLY A 96 -8.26 -6.68 -9.46
C GLY A 96 -9.38 -5.74 -9.87
N ALA A 97 -10.52 -5.85 -9.19
CA ALA A 97 -11.73 -5.10 -9.49
C ALA A 97 -11.81 -3.77 -8.71
N TYR A 98 -11.22 -3.67 -7.52
CA TYR A 98 -11.39 -2.47 -6.68
C TYR A 98 -10.69 -1.23 -7.23
N LEU A 99 -9.43 -1.33 -7.67
CA LEU A 99 -8.78 -0.17 -8.29
C LEU A 99 -9.42 0.17 -9.64
N ARG A 100 -9.88 -0.84 -10.39
CA ARG A 100 -10.61 -0.60 -11.64
C ARG A 100 -11.87 0.24 -11.41
N LYS A 101 -12.60 0.00 -10.32
CA LYS A 101 -13.77 0.81 -9.92
C LYS A 101 -13.41 2.27 -9.58
N ILE A 102 -12.21 2.52 -9.07
CA ILE A 102 -11.72 3.88 -8.77
C ILE A 102 -11.33 4.62 -10.05
N THR A 103 -10.72 3.90 -11.00
CA THR A 103 -10.22 4.45 -12.26
C THR A 103 -11.26 4.46 -13.38
N ASP A 104 -12.47 3.94 -13.15
CA ASP A 104 -13.50 3.85 -14.17
C ASP A 104 -13.96 5.25 -14.57
N SER A 105 -13.69 5.63 -15.82
CA SER A 105 -13.90 6.98 -16.40
C SER A 105 -15.37 7.42 -16.36
N SER A 106 -16.28 6.47 -16.29
CA SER A 106 -17.72 6.70 -16.08
C SER A 106 -18.05 7.39 -14.74
N SER A 107 -17.19 7.22 -13.73
CA SER A 107 -17.34 7.90 -12.44
C SER A 107 -16.85 9.37 -12.48
N TRP A 108 -15.94 9.70 -13.40
CA TRP A 108 -15.36 11.05 -13.53
C TRP A 108 -16.24 11.98 -14.35
N THR A 109 -16.90 11.43 -15.35
CA THR A 109 -17.69 12.17 -16.35
C THR A 109 -19.06 12.60 -15.84
N CYS A 110 -19.61 11.94 -14.82
CA CYS A 110 -21.01 12.16 -14.45
C CYS A 110 -21.27 13.45 -13.64
N HIS A 111 -20.41 13.91 -12.73
CA HIS A 111 -20.77 15.02 -11.80
C HIS A 111 -19.57 15.83 -11.25
N HIS A 112 -18.83 16.55 -12.12
CA HIS A 112 -17.95 17.67 -11.73
C HIS A 112 -17.01 17.39 -10.53
N ASN A 113 -16.30 16.26 -10.50
CA ASN A 113 -15.34 15.87 -9.43
C ASN A 113 -15.88 15.76 -7.98
N LEU A 114 -17.11 16.21 -7.69
CA LEU A 114 -17.66 16.27 -6.32
C LEU A 114 -17.94 14.88 -5.75
N LEU A 115 -18.33 13.94 -6.62
CA LEU A 115 -18.62 12.56 -6.21
C LEU A 115 -17.39 11.64 -6.24
N TYR A 116 -16.25 12.12 -6.76
CA TYR A 116 -15.06 11.29 -6.89
C TYR A 116 -14.50 10.88 -5.52
N LEU A 117 -14.30 11.84 -4.62
CA LEU A 117 -13.76 11.56 -3.29
C LEU A 117 -14.70 10.64 -2.47
N PRO A 118 -16.02 10.90 -2.38
CA PRO A 118 -16.96 9.97 -1.76
C PRO A 118 -16.96 8.57 -2.38
N HIS A 119 -16.89 8.47 -3.71
CA HIS A 119 -16.79 7.20 -4.42
C HIS A 119 -15.52 6.44 -4.04
N VAL A 120 -14.36 7.09 -4.07
CA VAL A 120 -13.08 6.51 -3.64
C VAL A 120 -13.16 6.03 -2.20
N LEU A 121 -13.69 6.85 -1.29
CA LEU A 121 -13.85 6.48 0.11
C LEU A 121 -14.77 5.26 0.28
N SER A 122 -15.86 5.16 -0.50
CA SER A 122 -16.75 3.98 -0.46
C SER A 122 -16.05 2.69 -0.92
N VAL A 123 -15.13 2.79 -1.88
CA VAL A 123 -14.32 1.65 -2.35
C VAL A 123 -13.31 1.25 -1.28
N LEU A 124 -12.62 2.22 -0.68
CA LEU A 124 -11.67 1.98 0.40
C LEU A 124 -12.36 1.42 1.65
N ALA A 125 -13.57 1.87 1.98
CA ALA A 125 -14.36 1.36 3.09
C ALA A 125 -14.68 -0.13 2.90
N ARG A 126 -15.13 -0.54 1.71
CA ARG A 126 -15.38 -1.97 1.40
C ARG A 126 -14.12 -2.82 1.49
N LEU A 127 -12.97 -2.30 1.05
CA LEU A 127 -11.69 -2.98 1.22
C LEU A 127 -11.34 -3.16 2.70
N ASN A 128 -11.61 -2.14 3.52
CA ASN A 128 -11.36 -2.17 4.95
C ASN A 128 -12.31 -3.12 5.70
N GLU A 129 -13.59 -3.15 5.34
CA GLU A 129 -14.58 -4.10 5.87
C GLU A 129 -14.16 -5.55 5.60
N ALA A 130 -13.75 -5.85 4.37
CA ALA A 130 -13.21 -7.17 4.02
C ALA A 130 -11.96 -7.49 4.84
N ALA A 131 -11.05 -6.53 5.01
CA ALA A 131 -9.82 -6.72 5.78
C ALA A 131 -10.12 -6.97 7.27
N LEU A 132 -11.06 -6.25 7.86
CA LEU A 132 -11.52 -6.43 9.24
C LEU A 132 -12.19 -7.79 9.46
N ALA A 133 -13.05 -8.21 8.54
CA ALA A 133 -13.67 -9.53 8.59
C ALA A 133 -12.60 -10.64 8.59
N LEU A 134 -11.55 -10.48 7.78
CA LEU A 134 -10.41 -11.41 7.79
C LEU A 134 -9.60 -11.34 9.08
N SER A 135 -9.30 -10.15 9.60
CA SER A 135 -8.60 -9.99 10.87
C SER A 135 -9.37 -10.66 12.01
N HIS A 136 -10.69 -10.48 12.06
CA HIS A 136 -11.57 -11.12 13.05
C HIS A 136 -11.54 -12.65 12.92
N HIS A 137 -11.69 -13.18 11.71
CA HIS A 137 -11.61 -14.62 11.49
C HIS A 137 -10.23 -15.19 11.88
N ARG A 138 -9.13 -14.48 11.60
CA ARG A 138 -7.79 -14.89 12.03
C ARG A 138 -7.61 -14.87 13.53
N TYR A 139 -8.16 -13.85 14.21
CA TYR A 139 -8.14 -13.77 15.67
C TYR A 139 -8.87 -14.97 16.29
N GLN A 140 -10.07 -15.28 15.79
CA GLN A 140 -10.85 -16.43 16.26
C GLN A 140 -10.14 -17.74 15.94
N SER A 141 -9.62 -17.94 14.73
CA SER A 141 -8.88 -19.15 14.37
C SER A 141 -7.62 -19.33 15.21
N SER A 142 -6.89 -18.26 15.54
CA SER A 142 -5.70 -18.35 16.41
C SER A 142 -6.03 -18.92 17.80
N PHE A 143 -7.27 -18.75 18.27
CA PHE A 143 -7.78 -19.34 19.50
C PHE A 143 -8.16 -20.84 19.36
N PHE A 144 -8.48 -21.32 18.16
CA PHE A 144 -8.98 -22.68 17.90
C PHE A 144 -8.03 -23.56 17.04
N GLY A 145 -6.91 -23.05 16.52
CA GLY A 145 -5.90 -23.82 15.79
C GLY A 145 -5.14 -23.05 14.68
N THR A 146 -4.01 -23.59 14.21
CA THR A 146 -3.14 -22.95 13.19
C THR A 146 -3.73 -23.02 11.79
N CYS A 147 -4.60 -22.08 11.43
CA CYS A 147 -5.06 -21.98 10.05
C CYS A 147 -3.95 -21.41 9.14
N SER A 148 -3.61 -22.14 8.08
CA SER A 148 -2.59 -21.73 7.10
C SER A 148 -3.06 -20.55 6.24
N ARG A 149 -2.16 -19.59 5.98
CA ARG A 149 -2.39 -18.44 5.08
C ARG A 149 -2.98 -18.84 3.72
N ARG A 150 -2.63 -20.02 3.21
CA ARG A 150 -3.14 -20.53 1.92
C ARG A 150 -4.62 -20.90 1.97
N THR A 151 -5.09 -21.49 3.05
CA THR A 151 -6.50 -21.85 3.24
C THR A 151 -7.37 -20.60 3.33
N PHE A 152 -6.84 -19.55 3.95
CA PHE A 152 -7.50 -18.25 4.04
C PHE A 152 -7.62 -17.52 2.70
N VAL A 153 -6.56 -17.51 1.88
CA VAL A 153 -6.62 -16.91 0.54
C VAL A 153 -7.71 -17.58 -0.30
N LYS A 154 -7.87 -18.91 -0.19
CA LYS A 154 -8.95 -19.64 -0.85
C LYS A 154 -10.33 -19.22 -0.33
N LEU A 155 -10.49 -19.12 0.99
CA LEU A 155 -11.73 -18.66 1.61
C LEU A 155 -12.11 -17.25 1.14
N CYS A 156 -11.15 -16.33 1.05
CA CYS A 156 -11.38 -14.99 0.49
C CYS A 156 -11.86 -15.03 -0.96
N GLN A 157 -11.24 -15.87 -1.79
CA GLN A 157 -11.60 -15.98 -3.21
C GLN A 157 -12.98 -16.61 -3.40
N GLU A 158 -13.29 -17.64 -2.63
CA GLU A 158 -14.52 -18.42 -2.74
C GLU A 158 -15.73 -17.74 -2.06
N GLN A 159 -15.55 -17.18 -0.86
CA GLN A 159 -16.66 -16.61 -0.08
C GLN A 159 -16.90 -15.13 -0.36
N LEU A 160 -15.83 -14.35 -0.64
CA LEU A 160 -15.94 -12.91 -0.90
C LEU A 160 -15.87 -12.57 -2.40
N GLY A 161 -15.69 -13.56 -3.27
CA GLY A 161 -15.59 -13.36 -4.73
C GLY A 161 -14.43 -12.44 -5.13
N LEU A 162 -13.39 -12.38 -4.31
CA LEU A 162 -12.26 -11.47 -4.50
C LEU A 162 -11.35 -11.98 -5.62
N SER A 163 -10.92 -11.05 -6.49
CA SER A 163 -9.81 -11.33 -7.42
C SER A 163 -8.55 -11.72 -6.65
N ALA A 164 -7.64 -12.46 -7.29
CA ALA A 164 -6.35 -12.81 -6.71
C ALA A 164 -5.57 -11.58 -6.22
N ASP A 165 -5.55 -10.51 -7.01
CA ASP A 165 -4.82 -9.28 -6.67
C ASP A 165 -5.52 -8.49 -5.56
N ASP A 166 -6.85 -8.50 -5.54
CA ASP A 166 -7.64 -7.89 -4.45
C ASP A 166 -7.42 -8.63 -3.14
N THR A 167 -7.32 -9.96 -3.20
CA THR A 167 -7.03 -10.80 -2.04
C THR A 167 -5.67 -10.46 -1.43
N LEU A 168 -4.67 -10.14 -2.24
CA LEU A 168 -3.36 -9.70 -1.74
C LEU A 168 -3.44 -8.37 -0.98
N ILE A 169 -4.23 -7.42 -1.49
CA ILE A 169 -4.47 -6.13 -0.83
C ILE A 169 -5.19 -6.35 0.50
N VAL A 170 -6.29 -7.11 0.49
CA VAL A 170 -7.10 -7.34 1.70
C VAL A 170 -6.29 -8.12 2.74
N CYS A 171 -5.54 -9.16 2.33
CA CYS A 171 -4.64 -9.88 3.23
C CYS A 171 -3.60 -8.94 3.85
N ARG A 172 -3.02 -8.03 3.05
CA ARG A 172 -2.02 -7.09 3.54
C ARG A 172 -2.62 -6.11 4.56
N LEU A 173 -3.79 -5.55 4.27
CA LEU A 173 -4.51 -4.68 5.19
C LEU A 173 -4.86 -5.42 6.49
N SER A 174 -5.29 -6.68 6.40
CA SER A 174 -5.60 -7.50 7.58
C SER A 174 -4.36 -7.77 8.45
N ASP A 175 -3.18 -7.97 7.84
CA ASP A 175 -1.90 -8.14 8.55
C ASP A 175 -1.54 -6.86 9.30
N GLU A 176 -1.72 -5.70 8.67
CA GLU A 176 -1.43 -4.39 9.26
C GLU A 176 -2.40 -4.05 10.41
N LEU A 177 -3.70 -4.34 10.25
CA LEU A 177 -4.70 -4.20 11.31
C LEU A 177 -4.41 -5.10 12.52
N MET A 178 -4.01 -6.35 12.26
CA MET A 178 -3.68 -7.29 13.33
C MET A 178 -2.45 -6.87 14.12
N GLY A 179 -1.40 -6.37 13.44
CA GLY A 179 -0.23 -5.82 14.10
C GLY A 179 -0.59 -4.69 15.07
N SER A 180 -1.48 -3.79 14.68
CA SER A 180 -1.92 -2.69 15.56
C SER A 180 -2.80 -3.13 16.70
N LEU A 181 -3.69 -4.09 16.48
CA LEU A 181 -4.54 -4.64 17.55
C LEU A 181 -3.68 -5.34 18.62
N TRP A 182 -2.63 -6.05 18.20
CA TRP A 182 -1.67 -6.64 19.12
C TRP A 182 -0.88 -5.58 19.89
N ASP A 183 -0.39 -4.53 19.21
CA ASP A 183 0.33 -3.42 19.86
C ASP A 183 -0.53 -2.67 20.91
N SER A 184 -1.84 -2.55 20.69
CA SER A 184 -2.76 -1.89 21.63
C SER A 184 -3.23 -2.77 22.79
N SER A 185 -3.13 -4.09 22.67
CA SER A 185 -3.62 -5.04 23.68
C SER A 185 -2.71 -5.24 24.89
N GLY A 186 -1.54 -4.58 24.96
CA GLY A 186 -0.64 -4.62 26.12
C GLY A 186 0.02 -5.98 26.41
N LEU A 187 -0.31 -7.04 25.65
CA LEU A 187 0.36 -8.34 25.67
C LEU A 187 1.70 -8.28 24.91
N GLN A 188 2.51 -7.26 25.18
CA GLN A 188 3.92 -7.26 24.79
C GLN A 188 4.61 -8.38 25.57
N THR A 189 4.72 -9.57 24.98
CA THR A 189 5.90 -10.39 25.23
C THR A 189 7.11 -9.57 24.77
N TYR A 190 7.73 -8.95 25.76
CA TYR A 190 9.03 -8.31 25.75
C TYR A 190 9.95 -9.04 24.75
N HIS A 191 10.39 -8.35 23.68
CA HIS A 191 11.68 -8.51 22.98
C HIS A 191 11.75 -7.91 21.56
N LEU A 192 10.65 -7.37 20.97
CA LEU A 192 10.67 -6.90 19.57
C LEU A 192 10.39 -5.40 19.35
N THR A 193 10.50 -4.56 20.39
CA THR A 193 10.15 -3.13 20.32
C THR A 193 11.01 -2.28 19.37
N ASN A 194 12.11 -2.83 18.82
CA ASN A 194 12.93 -2.14 17.83
C ASN A 194 12.95 -2.78 16.45
N ALA A 195 12.33 -3.93 16.23
CA ALA A 195 12.35 -4.57 14.92
C ALA A 195 11.56 -3.71 13.91
N PRO A 196 12.13 -3.38 12.74
CA PRO A 196 11.33 -2.82 11.66
C PRO A 196 10.20 -3.82 11.33
N LEU A 197 9.03 -3.32 10.92
CA LEU A 197 8.00 -4.18 10.33
C LEU A 197 8.69 -5.08 9.29
N PRO A 198 8.46 -6.40 9.32
CA PRO A 198 9.13 -7.29 8.37
C PRO A 198 8.82 -6.80 6.97
N LEU A 199 9.89 -6.46 6.23
CA LEU A 199 9.82 -6.13 4.82
C LEU A 199 9.10 -7.30 4.13
N HIS A 200 7.84 -7.09 3.77
CA HIS A 200 7.09 -8.11 3.05
C HIS A 200 7.48 -8.02 1.58
N VAL A 201 8.27 -8.99 1.16
CA VAL A 201 8.84 -9.03 -0.19
C VAL A 201 7.94 -9.87 -1.09
N ASN A 202 7.13 -9.21 -1.90
CA ASN A 202 6.40 -9.85 -2.98
C ASN A 202 7.27 -9.84 -4.25
N TYR A 203 7.80 -10.99 -4.65
CA TYR A 203 8.69 -11.18 -5.81
C TYR A 203 7.98 -11.11 -7.18
N ILE A 204 7.03 -10.20 -7.33
CA ILE A 204 6.31 -9.98 -8.60
C ILE A 204 7.13 -9.02 -9.47
N SER A 205 7.38 -9.40 -10.73
CA SER A 205 8.05 -8.56 -11.72
C SER A 205 7.28 -7.25 -11.93
N SER A 206 8.01 -6.13 -11.96
CA SER A 206 7.43 -4.84 -12.30
C SER A 206 7.56 -4.57 -13.79
N SER A 207 6.51 -4.04 -14.39
CA SER A 207 6.41 -3.63 -15.79
C SER A 207 6.27 -2.12 -15.89
N LEU A 208 6.72 -1.56 -17.02
CA LEU A 208 6.56 -0.12 -17.32
C LEU A 208 5.18 0.09 -17.95
N PHE A 209 4.40 0.98 -17.35
CA PHE A 209 3.12 1.46 -17.84
C PHE A 209 3.23 2.95 -18.18
N LYS A 210 2.50 3.37 -19.22
CA LYS A 210 2.26 4.78 -19.48
C LYS A 210 1.02 5.18 -18.66
N ALA A 211 1.20 6.13 -17.75
CA ALA A 211 0.18 6.65 -16.85
C ALA A 211 -0.60 7.79 -17.52
#